data_AF-A0AAU8JN51-F1
#
_entry.id   AF-A0AAU8JN51-F1
#
_cell.length_a   1.000
_cell.length_b   1.000
_cell.length_c   1.000
_cell.angle_alpha   90.00
_cell.angle_beta   90.00
_cell.angle_gamma   90.00
#
_symmetry.space_group_name_H-M   'P 1'
#
loop_
_entity.id
_entity.type
_entity.pdbx_description
1 polymer ?
#
loop_
_entity_poly.entity_id
_entity_poly.type
_entity_poly.pdbx_seq_one_letter_code
_entity_poly.pdbx_strand_id
1 'polypeptide(L)'
;MAGLTKKVFIGTSLAAGLSAVVGTPAQALDITFHGSENIKSYTHQDGNLWVDANSSYLTDGDLTTNVELWFDGEDVLDNVGFTATAGTHTVSVESVTAADWSAYGSQWLGDLFANYEPLNNVWPQLNKTVQDMAIGAFTTMGSGDPNIAEFNLDETGAVDIKMAGWYDLNTKLDPIIAQAKTQANSPFFKALVGQAASQALLANISLLETTLDSMGPLQMSEIAKVTINGEVHYAYSFDAVKSGFVAKDDGKSYSGIYSWNHAGIPVESVPEPSTMLGLMAVGGLFAAAKRKSNHNA
;
A
#
# COMPACT_ATOMS: atom_id res chain seq x y z
N MET A 1 31.46 26.10 -37.07
CA MET A 1 30.85 26.65 -35.85
C MET A 1 29.35 26.39 -35.90
N ALA A 2 28.90 25.37 -35.18
CA ALA A 2 27.49 25.08 -34.94
C ALA A 2 27.44 24.53 -33.50
N GLY A 3 27.02 25.38 -32.56
CA GLY A 3 26.84 25.01 -31.15
C GLY A 3 25.36 24.94 -30.85
N LEU A 4 24.78 23.75 -30.98
CA LEU A 4 23.39 23.48 -30.62
C LEU A 4 23.28 23.05 -29.15
N THR A 5 22.48 23.85 -28.43
CA THR A 5 21.37 23.41 -27.57
C THR A 5 21.68 22.86 -26.17
N LYS A 6 21.36 23.72 -25.18
CA LYS A 6 21.01 23.38 -23.79
C LYS A 6 19.94 22.28 -23.77
N LYS A 7 20.22 21.17 -23.09
CA LYS A 7 19.18 20.21 -22.66
C LYS A 7 18.95 20.38 -21.17
N VAL A 8 17.89 21.10 -20.82
CA VAL A 8 17.26 21.05 -19.50
C VAL A 8 16.19 19.97 -19.61
N PHE A 9 16.43 18.81 -19.00
CA PHE A 9 15.39 17.82 -18.75
C PHE A 9 14.71 18.22 -17.44
N ILE A 10 13.62 18.99 -17.53
CA ILE A 10 12.60 19.01 -16.49
C ILE A 10 11.68 17.85 -16.86
N GLY A 11 11.86 16.73 -16.16
CA GLY A 11 10.96 15.59 -16.24
C GLY A 11 9.68 15.91 -15.48
N THR A 12 8.65 16.30 -16.23
CA THR A 12 7.25 16.43 -15.80
C THR A 12 6.73 15.08 -15.30
N SER A 13 6.64 14.90 -13.98
CA SER A 13 5.78 13.89 -13.35
C SER A 13 4.48 14.56 -12.89
N LEU A 14 3.63 14.86 -13.87
CA LEU A 14 2.21 15.20 -13.65
C LEU A 14 1.41 14.44 -14.72
N ALA A 15 1.19 13.16 -14.48
CA ALA A 15 0.29 12.35 -15.31
C ALA A 15 -0.20 11.14 -14.50
N ALA A 16 -1.22 11.35 -13.67
CA ALA A 16 -2.29 10.39 -13.33
C ALA A 16 -3.17 10.98 -12.21
N GLY A 17 -3.71 12.17 -12.43
CA GLY A 17 -4.77 12.72 -11.59
C GLY A 17 -5.83 13.23 -12.53
N LEU A 18 -7.06 12.73 -12.38
CA LEU A 18 -8.21 12.91 -13.29
C LEU A 18 -8.30 11.87 -14.42
N SER A 19 -8.36 10.59 -14.05
CA SER A 19 -9.33 9.74 -14.75
C SER A 19 -10.70 10.33 -14.45
N ALA A 20 -11.36 10.88 -15.47
CA ALA A 20 -12.76 11.22 -15.38
C ALA A 20 -13.49 9.94 -14.95
N VAL A 21 -14.05 9.95 -13.74
CA VAL A 21 -15.08 9.01 -13.31
C VAL A 21 -16.28 9.29 -14.20
N VAL A 22 -16.25 8.76 -15.43
CA VAL A 22 -17.48 8.51 -16.18
C VAL A 22 -18.19 7.52 -15.29
N GLY A 23 -19.25 7.96 -14.62
CA GLY A 23 -19.99 7.16 -13.65
C GLY A 23 -20.43 5.85 -14.28
N THR A 24 -19.58 4.83 -14.14
CA THR A 24 -19.98 3.44 -14.27
C THR A 24 -21.06 3.26 -13.21
N PRO A 25 -22.21 2.66 -13.56
CA PRO A 25 -23.18 2.30 -12.53
C PRO A 25 -22.44 1.51 -11.47
N ALA A 26 -22.65 1.82 -10.20
CA ALA A 26 -22.05 1.11 -9.07
C ALA A 26 -22.30 -0.39 -9.27
N GLN A 27 -21.30 -1.09 -9.80
CA GLN A 27 -21.32 -2.54 -9.92
C GLN A 27 -21.38 -3.06 -8.50
N ALA A 28 -22.26 -4.03 -8.26
CA ALA A 28 -22.36 -4.66 -6.95
C ALA A 28 -21.05 -5.42 -6.71
N LEU A 29 -20.17 -4.81 -5.93
CA LEU A 29 -18.94 -5.45 -5.49
C LEU A 29 -19.32 -6.50 -4.44
N ASP A 30 -19.20 -7.78 -4.81
CA ASP A 30 -19.45 -8.87 -3.87
C ASP A 30 -18.19 -9.09 -3.04
N ILE A 31 -18.27 -8.79 -1.73
CA ILE A 31 -17.19 -8.98 -0.77
C ILE A 31 -17.57 -10.06 0.24
N THR A 32 -16.70 -11.05 0.41
CA THR A 32 -16.85 -12.12 1.41
C THR A 32 -15.63 -12.17 2.31
N PHE A 33 -15.84 -12.12 3.63
CA PHE A 33 -14.78 -12.26 4.62
C PHE A 33 -14.41 -13.73 4.86
N HIS A 34 -13.14 -13.98 5.16
CA HIS A 34 -12.61 -15.26 5.62
C HIS A 34 -11.71 -15.05 6.85
N GLY A 35 -11.84 -15.91 7.85
CA GLY A 35 -11.24 -15.68 9.18
C GLY A 35 -11.92 -14.55 9.95
N SER A 36 -13.23 -14.37 9.75
CA SER A 36 -14.03 -13.25 10.29
C SER A 36 -14.01 -13.10 11.80
N GLU A 37 -13.67 -14.16 12.53
CA GLU A 37 -13.47 -14.12 13.99
C GLU A 37 -12.30 -13.23 14.41
N ASN A 38 -11.35 -12.98 13.51
CA ASN A 38 -10.17 -12.14 13.74
C ASN A 38 -10.28 -10.78 13.04
N ILE A 39 -11.40 -10.48 12.39
CA ILE A 39 -11.62 -9.25 11.63
C ILE A 39 -12.66 -8.39 12.33
N LYS A 40 -12.38 -7.09 12.48
CA LYS A 40 -13.34 -6.12 13.01
C LYS A 40 -13.44 -4.90 12.11
N SER A 41 -14.59 -4.24 12.18
CA SER A 41 -14.75 -2.93 11.57
C SER A 41 -14.68 -1.84 12.63
N TYR A 42 -13.83 -0.86 12.37
CA TYR A 42 -13.76 0.37 13.14
C TYR A 42 -14.79 1.35 12.60
N THR A 43 -15.66 1.85 13.48
CA THR A 43 -16.79 2.71 13.07
C THR A 43 -16.53 4.20 13.28
N HIS A 44 -15.50 4.54 14.08
CA HIS A 44 -15.26 5.90 14.54
C HIS A 44 -16.46 6.54 15.31
N GLN A 45 -17.39 5.73 15.81
CA GLN A 45 -18.57 6.21 16.56
C GLN A 45 -18.39 6.10 18.07
N ASP A 46 -18.81 7.14 18.80
CA ASP A 46 -18.71 7.14 20.26
C ASP A 46 -19.56 6.01 20.86
N GLY A 47 -18.96 5.23 21.77
CA GLY A 47 -19.64 4.15 22.48
C GLY A 47 -19.75 2.82 21.74
N ASN A 48 -19.39 2.75 20.45
CA ASN A 48 -19.35 1.50 19.69
C ASN A 48 -18.26 1.52 18.61
N LEU A 49 -16.99 1.69 19.03
CA LEU A 49 -15.85 1.85 18.12
C LEU A 49 -15.62 0.62 17.24
N TRP A 50 -15.93 -0.57 17.75
CA TRP A 50 -15.64 -1.84 17.10
C TRP A 50 -16.90 -2.67 16.92
N VAL A 51 -17.14 -3.11 15.70
CA VAL A 51 -18.26 -4.01 15.33
C VAL A 51 -17.76 -5.21 14.54
N ASP A 52 -18.62 -6.21 14.37
CA ASP A 52 -18.33 -7.34 13.49
C ASP A 52 -18.03 -6.86 12.06
N ALA A 53 -17.11 -7.55 11.38
CA ALA A 53 -16.65 -7.21 10.06
C ALA A 53 -17.81 -6.96 9.09
N ASN A 54 -17.83 -5.77 8.48
CA ASN A 54 -18.86 -5.36 7.55
C ASN A 54 -18.25 -4.70 6.32
N SER A 55 -18.55 -5.26 5.15
CA SER A 55 -18.01 -4.84 3.86
C SER A 55 -18.51 -3.46 3.41
N SER A 56 -19.58 -2.92 4.04
CA SER A 56 -20.00 -1.55 3.76
C SER A 56 -18.92 -0.52 4.08
N TYR A 57 -18.11 -0.76 5.13
CA TYR A 57 -17.01 0.14 5.52
C TYR A 57 -15.81 0.09 4.57
N LEU A 58 -15.83 -0.82 3.59
CA LEU A 58 -14.82 -0.85 2.52
C LEU A 58 -15.26 0.01 1.32
N THR A 59 -16.53 0.39 1.23
CA THR A 59 -17.12 0.98 0.01
C THR A 59 -17.97 2.22 0.26
N ASP A 60 -18.06 2.71 1.50
CA ASP A 60 -18.88 3.87 1.87
C ASP A 60 -18.22 5.23 1.57
N GLY A 61 -16.91 5.24 1.27
CA GLY A 61 -16.12 6.43 1.03
C GLY A 61 -15.83 7.26 2.30
N ASP A 62 -16.13 6.73 3.49
CA ASP A 62 -15.83 7.35 4.77
C ASP A 62 -14.52 6.81 5.33
N LEU A 63 -13.45 7.57 5.10
CA LEU A 63 -12.10 7.22 5.54
C LEU A 63 -11.95 7.16 7.07
N THR A 64 -12.93 7.66 7.86
CA THR A 64 -12.88 7.53 9.32
C THR A 64 -13.19 6.11 9.78
N THR A 65 -13.83 5.31 8.94
CA THR A 65 -14.09 3.89 9.17
C THR A 65 -13.07 3.02 8.46
N ASN A 66 -12.88 1.80 8.94
CA ASN A 66 -12.04 0.81 8.29
C ASN A 66 -12.42 -0.61 8.69
N VAL A 67 -11.90 -1.58 7.94
CA VAL A 67 -11.85 -2.99 8.34
C VAL A 67 -10.41 -3.32 8.72
N GLU A 68 -10.20 -3.67 9.98
CA GLU A 68 -8.93 -4.18 10.48
C GLU A 68 -8.88 -5.69 10.27
N LEU A 69 -7.92 -6.15 9.48
CA LEU A 69 -7.86 -7.55 9.09
C LEU A 69 -7.40 -8.46 10.23
N TRP A 70 -6.70 -7.96 11.24
CA TRP A 70 -6.26 -8.78 12.37
C TRP A 70 -6.41 -8.03 13.70
N PHE A 71 -7.52 -8.25 14.39
CA PHE A 71 -7.91 -7.52 15.61
C PHE A 71 -7.42 -8.20 16.91
N ASP A 72 -7.04 -9.49 16.89
CA ASP A 72 -6.75 -10.28 18.11
C ASP A 72 -5.30 -10.16 18.62
N GLY A 73 -4.57 -9.11 18.22
CA GLY A 73 -3.21 -8.81 18.68
C GLY A 73 -2.28 -8.44 17.54
N GLU A 74 -0.97 -8.50 17.76
CA GLU A 74 0.06 -8.10 16.76
C GLU A 74 0.73 -9.31 16.08
N ASP A 75 0.51 -10.52 16.63
CA ASP A 75 1.07 -11.76 16.10
C ASP A 75 0.08 -12.41 15.11
N VAL A 76 0.21 -12.07 13.82
CA VAL A 76 -0.64 -12.61 12.75
C VAL A 76 -0.27 -14.07 12.46
N LEU A 77 -1.14 -15.00 12.87
CA LEU A 77 -0.90 -16.44 12.73
C LEU A 77 -1.35 -17.00 11.39
N ASP A 78 -2.40 -16.40 10.80
CA ASP A 78 -3.01 -16.85 9.55
C ASP A 78 -3.33 -15.65 8.65
N ASN A 79 -3.33 -15.88 7.33
CA ASN A 79 -3.88 -14.92 6.38
C ASN A 79 -5.41 -14.88 6.54
N VAL A 80 -5.92 -13.76 7.00
CA VAL A 80 -7.36 -13.49 7.14
C VAL A 80 -7.67 -12.22 6.37
N GLY A 81 -8.90 -12.08 5.89
CA GLY A 81 -9.28 -10.89 5.16
C GLY A 81 -10.56 -11.07 4.37
N PHE A 82 -10.56 -10.61 3.13
CA PHE A 82 -11.72 -10.72 2.26
C PHE A 82 -11.37 -11.04 0.82
N THR A 83 -12.31 -11.68 0.14
CA THR A 83 -12.31 -11.84 -1.31
C THR A 83 -13.39 -10.93 -1.90
N ALA A 84 -13.02 -10.19 -2.94
CA ALA A 84 -13.90 -9.35 -3.72
C ALA A 84 -13.97 -9.81 -5.17
N THR A 85 -15.17 -9.73 -5.78
CA THR A 85 -15.36 -10.07 -7.19
C THR A 85 -16.08 -8.96 -7.96
N ALA A 86 -15.56 -8.63 -9.14
CA ALA A 86 -16.21 -7.77 -10.13
C ALA A 86 -16.03 -8.37 -11.53
N GLY A 87 -17.15 -8.67 -12.21
CA GLY A 87 -17.11 -9.36 -13.50
C GLY A 87 -16.38 -10.70 -13.42
N THR A 88 -15.29 -10.85 -14.18
CA THR A 88 -14.44 -12.06 -14.17
C THR A 88 -13.23 -11.97 -13.23
N HIS A 89 -13.06 -10.84 -12.53
CA HIS A 89 -11.91 -10.60 -11.69
C HIS A 89 -12.21 -10.96 -10.25
N THR A 90 -11.25 -11.62 -9.61
CA THR A 90 -11.29 -11.99 -8.20
C THR A 90 -10.01 -11.51 -7.54
N VAL A 91 -10.18 -10.78 -6.44
CA VAL A 91 -9.08 -10.23 -5.65
C VAL A 91 -9.25 -10.64 -4.19
N SER A 92 -8.21 -11.19 -3.59
CA SER A 92 -8.13 -11.40 -2.14
C SER A 92 -7.25 -10.32 -1.52
N VAL A 93 -7.68 -9.73 -0.41
CA VAL A 93 -6.89 -8.80 0.40
C VAL A 93 -6.81 -9.37 1.81
N GLU A 94 -5.59 -9.58 2.30
CA GLU A 94 -5.33 -10.38 3.48
C GLU A 94 -4.28 -9.73 4.39
N SER A 95 -4.35 -10.07 5.68
CA SER A 95 -3.29 -9.86 6.66
C SER A 95 -1.99 -10.53 6.19
N VAL A 96 -0.86 -10.09 6.73
CA VAL A 96 0.46 -10.63 6.42
C VAL A 96 0.96 -11.46 7.59
N THR A 97 1.35 -12.71 7.33
CA THR A 97 1.97 -13.58 8.34
C THR A 97 3.50 -13.40 8.39
N ALA A 98 4.14 -13.97 9.41
CA ALA A 98 5.61 -14.05 9.47
C ALA A 98 6.21 -14.81 8.27
N ALA A 99 5.50 -15.80 7.71
CA ALA A 99 5.95 -16.54 6.54
C ALA A 99 5.93 -15.67 5.28
N ASP A 100 4.89 -14.85 5.12
CA ASP A 100 4.81 -13.85 4.06
C ASP A 100 5.95 -12.84 4.21
N TRP A 101 6.15 -12.27 5.40
CA TRP A 101 7.26 -11.33 5.68
C TRP A 101 8.62 -11.91 5.31
N SER A 102 8.87 -13.18 5.63
CA SER A 102 10.11 -13.85 5.25
C SER A 102 10.33 -13.91 3.72
N ALA A 103 9.26 -13.88 2.92
CA ALA A 103 9.33 -13.91 1.47
C ALA A 103 9.54 -12.52 0.85
N TYR A 104 8.89 -11.46 1.38
CA TYR A 104 8.91 -10.13 0.75
C TYR A 104 9.64 -9.03 1.53
N GLY A 105 9.98 -9.24 2.82
CA GLY A 105 10.52 -8.20 3.69
C GLY A 105 11.81 -7.56 3.17
N SER A 106 12.61 -8.31 2.40
CA SER A 106 13.80 -7.75 1.73
C SER A 106 13.45 -6.73 0.64
N GLN A 107 12.38 -6.98 -0.12
CA GLN A 107 11.88 -6.02 -1.11
C GLN A 107 11.34 -4.78 -0.41
N TRP A 108 10.48 -4.96 0.60
CA TRP A 108 9.91 -3.84 1.33
C TRP A 108 10.98 -2.93 1.96
N LEU A 109 12.03 -3.51 2.56
CA LEU A 109 13.17 -2.75 3.08
C LEU A 109 13.93 -2.01 1.97
N GLY A 110 14.11 -2.65 0.82
CA GLY A 110 14.72 -2.01 -0.35
C GLY A 110 13.94 -0.78 -0.81
N ASP A 111 12.62 -0.90 -0.88
CA ASP A 111 11.73 0.17 -1.32
C ASP A 111 11.64 1.29 -0.27
N LEU A 112 11.69 0.96 1.03
CA LEU A 112 11.83 1.93 2.12
C LEU A 112 13.11 2.76 1.96
N PHE A 113 14.25 2.11 1.74
CA PHE A 113 15.52 2.81 1.56
C PHE A 113 15.55 3.64 0.27
N ALA A 114 14.90 3.17 -0.80
CA ALA A 114 14.75 3.97 -2.01
C ALA A 114 13.94 5.26 -1.75
N ASN A 115 12.94 5.21 -0.86
CA ASN A 115 12.12 6.36 -0.49
C ASN A 115 12.84 7.31 0.49
N TYR A 116 13.68 6.79 1.38
CA TYR A 116 14.35 7.54 2.43
C TYR A 116 15.88 7.57 2.21
N GLU A 117 16.33 8.47 1.34
CA GLU A 117 17.76 8.60 0.98
C GLU A 117 18.70 8.77 2.19
N PRO A 118 18.40 9.62 3.20
CA PRO A 118 19.30 9.75 4.36
C PRO A 118 19.43 8.43 5.15
N LEU A 119 18.34 7.68 5.28
CA LEU A 119 18.36 6.36 5.91
C LEU A 119 19.18 5.37 5.07
N ASN A 120 18.98 5.34 3.75
CA ASN A 120 19.74 4.49 2.83
C ASN A 120 21.25 4.75 2.91
N ASN A 121 21.66 6.01 3.03
CA ASN A 121 23.07 6.40 3.13
C ASN A 121 23.70 5.95 4.46
N VAL A 122 22.93 5.96 5.55
CA VAL A 122 23.41 5.60 6.89
C VAL A 122 23.30 4.11 7.18
N TRP A 123 22.32 3.41 6.59
CA TRP A 123 22.03 2.02 6.88
C TRP A 123 23.26 1.08 6.78
N PRO A 124 24.11 1.15 5.73
CA PRO A 124 25.31 0.31 5.63
C PRO A 124 26.39 0.61 6.67
N GLN A 125 26.33 1.77 7.32
CA GLN A 125 27.27 2.20 8.36
C GLN A 125 26.85 1.71 9.75
N LEU A 126 25.57 1.36 9.92
CA LEU A 126 25.04 0.84 11.17
C LEU A 126 25.55 -0.58 11.41
N ASN A 127 25.83 -0.90 12.67
CA ASN A 127 26.13 -2.27 13.05
C ASN A 127 24.90 -3.18 12.88
N LYS A 128 25.15 -4.48 12.68
CA LYS A 128 24.08 -5.48 12.48
C LYS A 128 23.05 -5.51 13.62
N THR A 129 23.48 -5.28 14.86
CA THR A 129 22.58 -5.24 16.02
C THR A 129 21.56 -4.10 15.93
N VAL A 130 21.96 -2.90 15.49
CA VAL A 130 21.05 -1.76 15.32
C VAL A 130 20.17 -1.97 14.09
N GLN A 131 20.70 -2.54 13.01
CA GLN A 131 19.89 -2.94 11.86
C GLN A 131 18.80 -3.95 12.25
N ASP A 132 19.14 -4.99 13.02
CA ASP A 132 18.19 -6.00 13.47
C ASP A 132 17.13 -5.44 14.41
N MET A 133 17.53 -4.54 15.31
CA MET A 133 16.61 -3.81 16.18
C MET A 133 15.63 -2.97 15.35
N ALA A 134 16.13 -2.22 14.36
CA ALA A 134 15.29 -1.37 13.52
C ALA A 134 14.35 -2.20 12.63
N ILE A 135 14.83 -3.29 12.01
CA ILE A 135 13.98 -4.23 11.26
C ILE A 135 12.90 -4.82 12.17
N GLY A 136 13.26 -5.27 13.37
CA GLY A 136 12.28 -5.81 14.33
C GLY A 136 11.24 -4.77 14.76
N ALA A 137 11.66 -3.52 14.95
CA ALA A 137 10.73 -2.43 15.23
C ALA A 137 9.76 -2.19 14.06
N PHE A 138 10.26 -2.12 12.82
CA PHE A 138 9.39 -1.98 11.64
C PHE A 138 8.41 -3.13 11.51
N THR A 139 8.83 -4.37 11.79
CA THR A 139 7.93 -5.53 11.72
C THR A 139 6.82 -5.48 12.77
N THR A 140 7.14 -5.03 13.99
CA THR A 140 6.20 -5.02 15.12
C THR A 140 5.34 -3.75 15.20
N MET A 141 5.59 -2.74 14.36
CA MET A 141 4.89 -1.46 14.41
C MET A 141 3.65 -1.40 13.49
N GLY A 142 3.22 -2.54 12.94
CA GLY A 142 2.03 -2.66 12.08
C GLY A 142 2.28 -3.37 10.75
N SER A 143 3.33 -4.19 10.61
CA SER A 143 3.50 -4.99 9.38
C SER A 143 2.75 -6.31 9.54
N GLY A 144 1.43 -6.32 9.34
CA GLY A 144 0.67 -7.56 9.49
C GLY A 144 -0.84 -7.41 9.45
N ASP A 145 -1.34 -6.32 10.02
CA ASP A 145 -2.71 -6.09 10.48
C ASP A 145 -3.35 -4.89 9.77
N PRO A 146 -3.36 -4.85 8.43
CA PRO A 146 -3.72 -3.66 7.68
C PRO A 146 -5.14 -3.18 8.00
N ASN A 147 -5.25 -1.89 8.27
CA ASN A 147 -6.52 -1.19 8.44
C ASN A 147 -7.04 -0.68 7.08
N ILE A 148 -7.89 -1.45 6.40
CA ILE A 148 -8.42 -1.12 5.08
C ILE A 148 -9.58 -0.14 5.21
N ALA A 149 -9.36 1.12 4.83
CA ALA A 149 -10.34 2.20 4.91
C ALA A 149 -11.21 2.33 3.65
N GLU A 150 -10.70 1.92 2.49
CA GLU A 150 -11.47 1.89 1.25
C GLU A 150 -10.90 0.82 0.32
N PHE A 151 -11.78 0.14 -0.41
CA PHE A 151 -11.43 -0.85 -1.41
C PHE A 151 -12.35 -0.71 -2.63
N ASN A 152 -11.74 -0.68 -3.80
CA ASN A 152 -12.45 -0.71 -5.07
C ASN A 152 -11.83 -1.75 -6.01
N LEU A 153 -12.69 -2.46 -6.73
CA LEU A 153 -12.33 -3.39 -7.80
C LEU A 153 -13.30 -3.16 -8.97
N ASP A 154 -12.77 -2.90 -10.16
CA ASP A 154 -13.57 -2.71 -11.35
C ASP A 154 -13.57 -3.92 -12.31
N GLU A 155 -14.41 -3.87 -13.34
CA GLU A 155 -14.53 -4.93 -14.35
C GLU A 155 -13.28 -5.10 -15.24
N THR A 156 -12.33 -4.16 -15.18
CA THR A 156 -11.04 -4.29 -15.86
C THR A 156 -10.02 -5.05 -14.99
N GLY A 157 -10.36 -5.29 -13.72
CA GLY A 157 -9.46 -5.84 -12.72
C GLY A 157 -8.55 -4.79 -12.09
N ALA A 158 -8.85 -3.49 -12.26
CA ALA A 158 -8.14 -2.45 -11.55
C ALA A 158 -8.53 -2.49 -10.07
N VAL A 159 -7.53 -2.34 -9.21
CA VAL A 159 -7.69 -2.37 -7.75
C VAL A 159 -7.21 -1.06 -7.19
N ASP A 160 -8.01 -0.45 -6.32
CA ASP A 160 -7.61 0.67 -5.48
C ASP A 160 -7.83 0.30 -4.01
N ILE A 161 -6.82 0.50 -3.19
CA ILE A 161 -6.87 0.26 -1.74
C ILE A 161 -6.42 1.52 -1.02
N LYS A 162 -7.20 1.96 -0.04
CA LYS A 162 -6.75 2.95 0.95
C LYS A 162 -6.61 2.28 2.30
N MET A 163 -5.46 2.53 2.93
CA MET A 163 -5.14 2.03 4.26
C MET A 163 -5.02 3.19 5.24
N ALA A 164 -5.64 3.06 6.40
CA ALA A 164 -5.45 3.98 7.51
C ALA A 164 -4.22 3.55 8.31
N GLY A 165 -3.44 4.50 8.79
CA GLY A 165 -2.23 4.22 9.56
C GLY A 165 -1.67 5.46 10.25
N TRP A 166 -0.43 5.39 10.68
CA TRP A 166 0.26 6.51 11.32
C TRP A 166 0.89 7.42 10.27
N TYR A 167 0.60 8.73 10.32
CA TYR A 167 1.30 9.68 9.46
C TYR A 167 2.79 9.86 9.82
N ASP A 168 3.13 9.70 11.10
CA ASP A 168 4.51 9.80 11.58
C ASP A 168 4.83 8.69 12.58
N LEU A 169 5.46 7.64 12.08
CA LEU A 169 5.89 6.50 12.89
C LEU A 169 7.08 6.79 13.79
N ASN A 170 7.77 7.93 13.66
CA ASN A 170 8.79 8.30 14.65
C ASN A 170 8.20 8.31 16.06
N THR A 171 6.93 8.71 16.20
CA THR A 171 6.22 8.69 17.49
C THR A 171 6.06 7.29 18.11
N LYS A 172 6.07 6.23 17.30
CA LYS A 172 6.11 4.82 17.75
C LYS A 172 7.54 4.31 17.92
N LEU A 173 8.49 4.79 17.13
CA LEU A 173 9.88 4.34 17.12
C LEU A 173 10.74 4.98 18.23
N ASP A 174 10.48 6.23 18.60
CA ASP A 174 11.24 6.99 19.59
C ASP A 174 11.32 6.27 20.95
N PRO A 175 10.22 5.71 21.51
CA PRO A 175 10.30 4.95 22.75
C PRO A 175 11.20 3.70 22.65
N ILE A 176 11.20 3.03 21.49
CA ILE A 176 12.04 1.84 21.24
C ILE A 176 13.52 2.25 21.21
N ILE A 177 13.85 3.33 20.48
CA ILE A 177 15.21 3.89 20.42
C ILE A 177 15.67 4.34 21.81
N ALA A 178 14.82 5.04 22.57
CA ALA A 178 15.13 5.49 23.91
C ALA A 178 15.38 4.31 24.87
N GLN A 179 14.59 3.24 24.75
CA GLN A 179 14.80 2.02 25.53
C GLN A 179 16.12 1.34 25.15
N ALA A 180 16.43 1.23 23.86
CA ALA A 180 17.69 0.65 23.38
C ALA A 180 18.91 1.44 23.89
N LYS A 181 18.85 2.78 23.88
CA LYS A 181 19.89 3.65 24.47
C LYS A 181 20.04 3.40 25.97
N THR A 182 18.93 3.29 26.69
CA THR A 182 18.93 3.02 28.13
C THR A 182 19.59 1.67 28.45
N GLN A 183 19.25 0.62 27.70
CA GLN A 183 19.83 -0.71 27.87
C GLN A 183 21.32 -0.72 27.53
N ALA A 184 21.71 -0.13 26.40
CA ALA A 184 23.09 -0.04 25.95
C ALA A 184 23.97 0.76 26.94
N ASN A 185 23.40 1.73 27.67
CA ASN A 185 24.09 2.52 28.67
C ASN A 185 24.07 1.92 30.10
N SER A 186 23.33 0.83 30.31
CA SER A 186 23.13 0.25 31.64
C SER A 186 24.43 -0.32 32.24
N PRO A 187 24.62 -0.28 33.57
CA PRO A 187 25.79 -0.85 34.23
C PRO A 187 25.97 -2.36 33.95
N PHE A 188 24.86 -3.10 33.91
CA PHE A 188 24.87 -4.53 33.61
C PHE A 188 25.39 -4.81 32.20
N PHE A 189 24.85 -4.10 31.19
CA PHE A 189 25.30 -4.29 29.82
C PHE A 189 26.78 -3.92 29.64
N LYS A 190 27.22 -2.80 30.22
CA LYS A 190 28.63 -2.39 30.23
C LYS A 190 29.55 -3.41 30.89
N ALA A 191 29.11 -4.05 31.97
CA ALA A 191 29.86 -5.12 32.62
C ALA A 191 29.96 -6.38 31.73
N LEU A 192 28.92 -6.67 30.95
CA LEU A 192 28.85 -7.83 30.06
C LEU A 192 29.71 -7.67 28.81
N VAL A 193 29.61 -6.52 28.11
CA VAL A 193 30.25 -6.33 26.79
C VAL A 193 31.49 -5.42 26.84
N GLY A 194 31.73 -4.75 27.97
CA GLY A 194 32.78 -3.76 28.13
C GLY A 194 32.36 -2.34 27.70
N GLN A 195 32.99 -1.34 28.32
CA GLN A 195 32.68 0.08 28.11
C GLN A 195 32.82 0.51 26.64
N ALA A 196 33.86 0.05 25.94
CA ALA A 196 34.10 0.43 24.54
C ALA A 196 33.01 -0.07 23.59
N ALA A 197 32.58 -1.34 23.74
CA ALA A 197 31.53 -1.91 22.90
C ALA A 197 30.16 -1.28 23.18
N SER A 198 29.84 -1.04 24.46
CA SER A 198 28.65 -0.28 24.87
C SER A 198 28.63 1.12 24.24
N GLN A 199 29.75 1.85 24.27
CA GLN A 199 29.84 3.18 23.67
C GLN A 199 29.70 3.15 22.14
N ALA A 200 30.25 2.14 21.47
CA ALA A 200 30.11 1.96 20.03
C ALA A 200 28.65 1.69 19.64
N LEU A 201 27.94 0.86 20.40
CA LEU A 201 26.51 0.60 20.17
C LEU A 201 25.68 1.88 20.37
N LEU A 202 25.93 2.63 21.44
CA LEU A 202 25.26 3.91 21.69
C LEU A 202 25.46 4.92 20.55
N ALA A 203 26.68 4.99 19.99
CA ALA A 203 26.97 5.84 18.85
C ALA A 203 26.18 5.42 17.60
N ASN A 204 26.02 4.12 17.35
CA ASN A 204 25.22 3.61 16.23
C ASN A 204 23.72 3.90 16.41
N ILE A 205 23.18 3.71 17.63
CA ILE A 205 21.77 4.03 17.90
C ILE A 205 21.54 5.54 17.73
N SER A 206 22.45 6.38 18.22
CA SER A 206 22.34 7.84 18.09
C SER A 206 22.46 8.30 16.64
N LEU A 207 23.26 7.61 15.82
CA LEU A 207 23.36 7.88 14.38
C LEU A 207 22.02 7.58 13.70
N LEU A 208 21.40 6.42 13.97
CA LEU A 208 20.07 6.09 13.45
C LEU A 208 19.01 7.12 13.86
N GLU A 209 18.94 7.46 15.16
CA GLU A 209 18.02 8.47 15.70
C GLU A 209 18.18 9.82 15.01
N THR A 210 19.41 10.33 14.91
CA THR A 210 19.69 11.61 14.25
C THR A 210 19.29 11.58 12.77
N THR A 211 19.48 10.44 12.10
CA THR A 211 19.06 10.27 10.70
C THR A 211 17.55 10.30 10.56
N LEU A 212 16.81 9.61 11.43
CA LEU A 212 15.34 9.62 11.46
C LEU A 212 14.81 11.04 11.67
N ASP A 213 15.35 11.76 12.66
CA ASP A 213 14.98 13.15 12.95
C ASP A 213 15.22 14.09 11.76
N SER A 214 16.22 13.80 10.92
CA SER A 214 16.59 14.64 9.78
C SER A 214 15.67 14.50 8.56
N MET A 215 14.89 13.41 8.47
CA MET A 215 14.06 13.09 7.30
C MET A 215 12.64 13.65 7.38
N GLY A 216 12.24 14.20 8.52
CA GLY A 216 10.84 14.52 8.79
C GLY A 216 10.03 13.25 9.13
N PRO A 217 8.69 13.28 8.94
CA PRO A 217 7.83 12.16 9.30
C PRO A 217 8.25 10.84 8.62
N LEU A 218 8.38 9.79 9.42
CA LEU A 218 8.57 8.45 8.89
C LEU A 218 7.20 7.89 8.52
N GLN A 219 6.91 7.84 7.23
CA GLN A 219 5.68 7.35 6.65
C GLN A 219 5.90 5.95 6.08
N MET A 220 5.20 4.97 6.62
CA MET A 220 5.05 3.66 6.02
C MET A 220 3.67 3.14 6.39
N SER A 221 2.94 2.65 5.40
CA SER A 221 1.68 1.97 5.66
C SER A 221 1.94 0.63 6.33
N GLU A 222 0.89 0.11 6.96
CA GLU A 222 0.76 -1.33 7.18
C GLU A 222 0.71 -2.05 5.83
N ILE A 223 0.85 -3.37 5.84
CA ILE A 223 1.07 -4.15 4.61
C ILE A 223 -0.07 -5.14 4.44
N ALA A 224 -0.74 -5.08 3.30
CA ALA A 224 -1.74 -6.08 2.93
C ALA A 224 -1.18 -7.00 1.84
N LYS A 225 -1.45 -8.30 1.98
CA LYS A 225 -1.23 -9.28 0.92
C LYS A 225 -2.41 -9.20 -0.04
N VAL A 226 -2.14 -8.97 -1.32
CA VAL A 226 -3.17 -8.82 -2.35
C VAL A 226 -2.98 -9.88 -3.42
N THR A 227 -3.93 -10.80 -3.58
CA THR A 227 -3.87 -11.83 -4.62
C THR A 227 -4.83 -11.48 -5.75
N ILE A 228 -4.30 -11.16 -6.94
CA ILE A 228 -5.08 -10.78 -8.12
C ILE A 228 -4.94 -11.91 -9.16
N ASN A 229 -6.05 -12.58 -9.49
CA ASN A 229 -6.05 -13.68 -10.47
C ASN A 229 -4.98 -14.77 -10.22
N GLY A 230 -4.61 -15.00 -8.95
CA GLY A 230 -3.58 -15.97 -8.53
C GLY A 230 -2.15 -15.42 -8.45
N GLU A 231 -1.91 -14.17 -8.81
CA GLU A 231 -0.63 -13.48 -8.61
C GLU A 231 -0.63 -12.74 -7.27
N VAL A 232 0.42 -12.91 -6.47
CA VAL A 232 0.56 -12.29 -5.15
C VAL A 232 1.31 -10.98 -5.27
N HIS A 233 0.71 -9.93 -4.73
CA HIS A 233 1.28 -8.60 -4.53
C HIS A 233 1.26 -8.25 -3.04
N TYR A 234 2.06 -7.27 -2.65
CA TYR A 234 2.01 -6.67 -1.32
C TYR A 234 1.69 -5.19 -1.48
N ALA A 235 0.54 -4.77 -0.95
CA ALA A 235 0.09 -3.39 -0.99
C ALA A 235 0.69 -2.65 0.21
N TYR A 236 1.50 -1.64 -0.10
CA TYR A 236 2.05 -0.69 0.86
C TYR A 236 2.44 0.62 0.16
N SER A 237 2.64 1.68 0.95
CA SER A 237 3.14 2.97 0.47
C SER A 237 3.97 3.67 1.55
N PHE A 238 4.89 4.53 1.12
CA PHE A 238 5.67 5.42 1.97
C PHE A 238 5.31 6.90 1.78
N ASP A 239 4.20 7.16 1.10
CA ASP A 239 3.65 8.50 0.87
C ASP A 239 2.21 8.53 1.39
N ALA A 240 2.04 9.19 2.54
CA ALA A 240 0.75 9.36 3.19
C ALA A 240 0.25 10.79 3.09
N VAL A 241 -1.07 10.91 2.90
CA VAL A 241 -1.79 12.16 3.12
C VAL A 241 -2.27 12.20 4.57
N LYS A 242 -2.20 13.35 5.23
CA LYS A 242 -2.80 13.53 6.56
C LYS A 242 -4.31 13.28 6.47
N SER A 243 -4.82 12.40 7.32
CA SER A 243 -6.24 12.03 7.32
C SER A 243 -7.14 13.16 7.83
N GLY A 244 -6.61 14.00 8.73
CA GLY A 244 -7.38 15.05 9.40
C GLY A 244 -8.15 14.57 10.64
N PHE A 245 -8.02 13.30 11.01
CA PHE A 245 -8.58 12.70 12.21
C PHE A 245 -7.57 11.72 12.84
N VAL A 246 -7.93 11.17 13.99
CA VAL A 246 -7.18 10.11 14.68
C VAL A 246 -8.16 9.10 15.25
N ALA A 247 -7.75 7.86 15.46
CA ALA A 247 -8.57 6.89 16.17
C ALA A 247 -8.98 7.44 17.55
N LYS A 248 -10.23 7.22 17.93
CA LYS A 248 -10.84 7.75 19.16
C LYS A 248 -10.39 7.03 20.43
N ASP A 249 -9.91 5.81 20.33
CA ASP A 249 -9.44 4.99 21.44
C ASP A 249 -8.02 5.35 21.87
N ASP A 250 -7.11 5.64 20.94
CA ASP A 250 -5.72 6.02 21.28
C ASP A 250 -5.39 7.51 21.06
N GLY A 251 -6.20 8.23 20.27
CA GLY A 251 -6.00 9.63 19.92
C GLY A 251 -4.77 9.90 19.03
N LYS A 252 -4.24 8.89 18.34
CA LYS A 252 -2.97 8.96 17.60
C LYS A 252 -2.93 8.18 16.28
N SER A 253 -3.45 6.95 16.24
CA SER A 253 -3.47 6.14 15.01
C SER A 253 -4.46 6.71 13.99
N TYR A 254 -4.46 6.16 12.77
CA TYR A 254 -5.25 6.63 11.63
C TYR A 254 -5.02 8.09 11.23
N SER A 255 -3.86 8.65 11.59
CA SER A 255 -3.44 10.01 11.24
C SER A 255 -2.99 10.17 9.78
N GLY A 256 -2.69 9.06 9.10
CA GLY A 256 -2.28 9.00 7.70
C GLY A 256 -3.16 8.07 6.87
N ILE A 257 -3.42 8.45 5.61
CA ILE A 257 -4.06 7.62 4.60
C ILE A 257 -3.04 7.30 3.51
N TYR A 258 -2.90 6.01 3.23
CA TYR A 258 -1.99 5.45 2.24
C TYR A 258 -2.78 4.86 1.10
N SER A 259 -2.41 5.18 -0.13
CA SER A 259 -3.03 4.64 -1.32
C SER A 259 -2.13 3.63 -2.00
N TRP A 260 -2.71 2.51 -2.43
CA TRP A 260 -2.07 1.56 -3.31
C TRP A 260 -3.02 1.23 -4.46
N ASN A 261 -2.47 1.11 -5.66
CA ASN A 261 -3.25 0.85 -6.86
C ASN A 261 -2.58 -0.18 -7.76
N HIS A 262 -3.42 -0.99 -8.40
CA HIS A 262 -3.02 -1.93 -9.45
C HIS A 262 -3.86 -1.65 -10.69
N ALA A 263 -3.19 -1.40 -11.81
CA ALA A 263 -3.88 -1.14 -13.06
C ALA A 263 -4.55 -2.41 -13.58
N GLY A 264 -5.80 -2.31 -13.99
CA GLY A 264 -6.50 -3.39 -14.67
C GLY A 264 -5.99 -3.64 -16.08
N ILE A 265 -6.53 -4.68 -16.72
CA ILE A 265 -6.30 -4.97 -18.12
C ILE A 265 -7.30 -4.14 -18.93
N PRO A 266 -6.84 -3.24 -19.83
CA PRO A 266 -7.76 -2.47 -20.66
C PRO A 266 -8.69 -3.42 -21.44
N VAL A 267 -10.00 -3.25 -21.28
CA VAL A 267 -10.96 -3.97 -22.12
C VAL A 267 -10.79 -3.44 -23.54
N GLU A 268 -10.36 -4.28 -24.49
CA GLU A 268 -10.35 -3.88 -25.89
C GLU A 268 -11.76 -3.48 -26.30
N SER A 269 -11.93 -2.27 -26.84
CA SER A 269 -13.20 -1.82 -27.37
C SER A 269 -13.61 -2.75 -28.51
N VAL A 270 -14.53 -3.68 -28.26
CA VAL A 270 -15.11 -4.50 -29.31
C VAL A 270 -15.87 -3.54 -30.24
N PRO A 271 -15.56 -3.49 -31.55
CA PRO A 271 -16.27 -2.60 -32.47
C PRO A 271 -17.76 -2.88 -32.38
N GLU A 272 -18.55 -1.83 -32.09
CA GLU A 272 -19.99 -2.01 -31.93
C GLU A 272 -20.59 -2.70 -33.18
N PRO A 273 -21.64 -3.54 -33.03
CA PRO A 273 -22.27 -4.22 -34.15
C PRO A 273 -22.67 -3.28 -35.29
N SER A 274 -23.02 -2.03 -34.97
CA SER A 274 -23.31 -0.94 -35.92
C SER A 274 -22.10 -0.59 -36.80
N THR A 275 -20.90 -0.57 -36.24
CA THR A 275 -19.63 -0.31 -36.94
C THR A 275 -19.29 -1.48 -37.88
N MET A 276 -19.51 -2.71 -37.43
CA MET A 276 -19.35 -3.91 -38.27
C MET A 276 -20.36 -3.95 -39.40
N LEU A 277 -21.64 -3.64 -39.13
CA LEU A 277 -22.69 -3.57 -40.14
C LEU A 277 -22.45 -2.44 -41.14
N GLY A 278 -21.96 -1.29 -40.67
CA GLY A 278 -21.55 -0.16 -41.52
C GLY A 278 -20.42 -0.55 -42.48
N LEU A 279 -19.38 -1.24 -41.98
CA LEU A 279 -18.28 -1.74 -42.81
C LEU A 279 -18.74 -2.82 -43.80
N MET A 280 -19.65 -3.71 -43.41
CA MET A 280 -20.24 -4.70 -44.33
C MET A 280 -21.10 -4.05 -45.42
N ALA A 281 -21.89 -3.03 -45.08
CA ALA A 281 -22.69 -2.28 -46.05
C ALA A 281 -21.80 -1.54 -47.06
N VAL A 282 -20.73 -0.88 -46.58
CA VAL A 282 -19.76 -0.20 -47.45
C VAL A 282 -19.02 -1.21 -48.34
N GLY A 283 -18.53 -2.32 -47.78
CA GLY A 283 -17.90 -3.39 -48.56
C GLY A 283 -18.83 -4.01 -49.62
N GLY A 284 -20.11 -4.18 -49.29
CA GLY A 284 -21.14 -4.65 -50.21
C GLY A 284 -21.41 -3.67 -51.36
N LEU A 285 -21.43 -2.37 -51.10
CA LEU A 285 -21.58 -1.33 -52.12
C LEU A 285 -20.38 -1.30 -53.09
N PHE A 286 -19.16 -1.42 -52.59
CA PHE A 286 -17.96 -1.48 -53.43
C PHE A 286 -17.91 -2.75 -54.29
N ALA A 287 -18.26 -3.91 -53.74
CA ALA A 287 -18.33 -5.16 -54.49
C ALA A 287 -19.42 -5.13 -55.59
N ALA A 288 -20.59 -4.55 -55.29
CA ALA A 288 -21.66 -4.37 -56.26
C ALA A 288 -21.28 -3.38 -57.38
N ALA A 289 -20.62 -2.26 -57.04
CA ALA A 289 -20.14 -1.29 -58.01
C ALA A 289 -19.10 -1.89 -58.98
N LYS A 290 -18.17 -2.71 -58.46
CA LYS A 290 -17.17 -3.42 -59.27
C LYS A 290 -17.78 -4.48 -60.19
N ARG A 291 -18.83 -5.19 -59.75
CA ARG A 291 -19.58 -6.10 -60.63
C ARG A 291 -20.30 -5.37 -61.76
N LYS A 292 -20.85 -4.18 -61.48
CA LYS A 292 -21.54 -3.37 -62.50
C LYS A 292 -20.57 -2.76 -63.52
N SER A 293 -19.34 -2.41 -63.13
CA SER A 293 -18.33 -1.93 -64.10
C SER A 293 -17.83 -3.04 -65.03
N ASN A 294 -17.71 -4.28 -64.54
CA ASN A 294 -17.25 -5.43 -65.35
C ASN A 294 -18.30 -6.02 -66.30
N HIS A 295 -19.57 -5.62 -66.17
CA HIS A 295 -20.65 -6.04 -67.09
C HIS A 295 -20.89 -5.04 -68.23
N ASN A 296 -20.28 -3.85 -68.14
CA ASN A 296 -20.39 -2.78 -69.14
C ASN A 296 -19.09 -2.56 -69.92
N ALA A 297 -18.19 -3.55 -69.92
CA ALA A 297 -16.95 -3.59 -70.70
C ALA A 297 -17.04 -4.68 -71.77
#